data_AF-A0A349YAC5-F1
#
_entry.id   AF-A0A349YAC5-F1
#
_cell.length_a   1.000
_cell.length_b   1.000
_cell.length_c   1.000
_cell.angle_alpha   90.00
_cell.angle_beta   90.00
_cell.angle_gamma   90.00
#
_symmetry.space_group_name_H-M   'P 1'
#
loop_
_entity.id
_entity.type
_entity.pdbx_description
1 polymer ?
#
loop_
_entity_poly.entity_id
_entity_poly.type
_entity_poly.pdbx_seq_one_letter_code
_entity_poly.pdbx_strand_id
1 'polypeptide(L)'
;MVYTTMALLAAAAPAMASGACDKAFKTVGDARNGALYMADVTVPGLKVQSALDQLRKIGGDDKFEVAGQLVEGDTGDQYLIQRTGLRVPLVLVGTADRTGRVTLATKLARGQSVEPAAAKQSMCGMLDKLKAGSQGDAVAAAGRTQYPMPAVEAVAAPDLSKMMGKEVKDTMALYRSAGAFKDLMLGTNTNKEDKGDRSATFLPLYAKYVGRRYQIDGQIYTVNSNRYSTKPGDIGSINYLVTPTRGLLRVRQNDTFNNNNYTIRCEFASDQAANFTMLRERDWAKLEGEISSIEESSMTLRNCRQAS
;
A
#
# COMPACT_ATOMS: atom_id res chain seq x y z
N MET A 1 10.43 -30.45 -21.75
CA MET A 1 11.54 -29.99 -20.88
C MET A 1 12.20 -28.82 -21.59
N VAL A 2 12.08 -27.61 -21.04
CA VAL A 2 12.74 -26.41 -21.57
C VAL A 2 13.60 -25.88 -20.43
N TYR A 3 14.91 -26.13 -20.52
CA TYR A 3 15.90 -25.53 -19.65
C TYR A 3 16.06 -24.07 -20.05
N THR A 4 15.74 -23.13 -19.14
CA THR A 4 15.94 -21.70 -19.39
C THR A 4 17.02 -21.21 -18.45
N THR A 5 18.17 -20.87 -19.03
CA THR A 5 19.42 -20.51 -18.36
C THR A 5 19.31 -19.10 -17.79
N MET A 6 19.53 -18.97 -16.48
CA MET A 6 19.57 -17.70 -15.76
C MET A 6 20.98 -17.10 -15.89
N ALA A 7 21.12 -15.91 -16.49
CA ALA A 7 22.41 -15.23 -16.63
C ALA A 7 22.71 -14.39 -15.37
N LEU A 8 23.72 -14.83 -14.61
CA LEU A 8 24.25 -14.18 -13.40
C LEU A 8 25.40 -13.22 -13.79
N LEU A 9 25.27 -11.91 -13.53
CA LEU A 9 26.43 -11.02 -13.51
C LEU A 9 27.00 -10.98 -12.09
N ALA A 10 28.08 -11.73 -11.88
CA ALA A 10 28.89 -11.71 -10.68
C ALA A 10 29.92 -10.55 -10.76
N ALA A 11 29.67 -9.47 -10.03
CA ALA A 11 30.72 -8.53 -9.64
C ALA A 11 31.08 -8.82 -8.18
N ALA A 12 32.25 -9.40 -7.95
CA ALA A 12 32.77 -9.70 -6.63
C ALA A 12 33.24 -8.42 -5.93
N ALA A 13 32.50 -7.99 -4.91
CA ALA A 13 32.97 -7.07 -3.88
C ALA A 13 33.00 -7.81 -2.52
N PRO A 14 33.94 -7.49 -1.61
CA PRO A 14 34.06 -8.20 -0.34
C PRO A 14 32.79 -8.00 0.50
N ALA A 15 32.08 -9.10 0.74
CA ALA A 15 30.88 -9.16 1.57
C ALA A 15 31.24 -8.99 3.05
N MET A 16 31.29 -7.75 3.52
CA MET A 16 31.37 -7.40 4.93
C MET A 16 30.17 -6.52 5.30
N ALA A 17 29.01 -7.17 5.35
CA ALA A 17 27.77 -6.71 6.03
C ALA A 17 26.68 -7.81 6.12
N SER A 18 26.79 -8.93 5.39
CA SER A 18 25.69 -9.91 5.29
C SER A 18 25.38 -10.71 6.56
N GLY A 19 26.32 -10.82 7.51
CA GLY A 19 26.18 -11.76 8.64
C GLY A 19 25.04 -11.45 9.63
N ALA A 20 24.63 -10.19 9.76
CA ALA A 20 23.56 -9.81 10.70
C ALA A 20 22.17 -10.06 10.12
N CYS A 21 21.93 -9.59 8.89
CA CYS A 21 20.68 -9.85 8.18
C CYS A 21 20.48 -11.35 7.95
N ASP A 22 21.56 -12.07 7.60
CA ASP A 22 21.48 -13.50 7.34
C ASP A 22 21.00 -14.32 8.53
N LYS A 23 21.34 -13.89 9.74
CA LYS A 23 20.88 -14.50 11.01
C LYS A 23 19.47 -14.06 11.40
N ALA A 24 19.07 -12.86 10.98
CA ALA A 24 17.75 -12.30 11.23
C ALA A 24 16.69 -12.80 10.23
N PHE A 25 17.11 -13.34 9.08
CA PHE A 25 16.21 -13.89 8.08
C PHE A 25 15.35 -15.02 8.65
N LYS A 26 14.04 -14.90 8.45
CA LYS A 26 13.05 -15.87 8.93
C LYS A 26 12.13 -16.26 7.79
N THR A 27 11.77 -17.54 7.80
CA THR A 27 10.68 -18.10 7.01
C THR A 27 9.60 -18.57 7.97
N VAL A 28 8.36 -18.15 7.73
CA VAL A 28 7.19 -18.59 8.50
C VAL A 28 6.18 -19.21 7.54
N GLY A 29 5.68 -20.40 7.89
CA GLY A 29 4.75 -21.17 7.05
C GLY A 29 5.43 -21.89 5.90
N ASP A 30 4.63 -22.37 4.95
CA ASP A 30 5.07 -23.15 3.80
C ASP A 30 4.40 -22.67 2.50
N ALA A 31 4.99 -23.00 1.34
CA ALA A 31 4.51 -22.53 0.04
C ALA A 31 3.07 -22.94 -0.29
N ARG A 32 2.54 -24.03 0.30
CA ARG A 32 1.15 -24.47 0.07
C ARG A 32 0.14 -23.55 0.73
N ASN A 33 0.55 -22.78 1.73
CA ASN A 33 -0.28 -21.84 2.51
C ASN A 33 0.21 -20.38 2.39
N GLY A 34 1.16 -20.11 1.51
CA GLY A 34 1.79 -18.81 1.32
C GLY A 34 2.81 -18.50 2.41
N ALA A 35 4.07 -18.85 2.14
CA ALA A 35 5.19 -18.59 3.05
C ALA A 35 5.40 -17.07 3.24
N LEU A 36 5.78 -16.68 4.45
CA LEU A 36 6.20 -15.33 4.79
C LEU A 36 7.72 -15.31 4.95
N TYR A 37 8.40 -14.47 4.19
CA TYR A 37 9.81 -14.17 4.36
C TYR A 37 9.98 -12.81 5.03
N MET A 38 10.88 -12.76 6.01
CA MET A 38 11.21 -11.54 6.74
C MET A 38 12.71 -11.46 6.93
N ALA A 39 13.26 -10.25 6.83
CA ALA A 39 14.63 -9.95 7.19
C ALA A 39 14.69 -8.55 7.81
N ASP A 40 15.62 -8.31 8.72
CA ASP A 40 15.79 -7.00 9.30
C ASP A 40 17.24 -6.66 9.61
N VAL A 41 17.52 -5.37 9.67
CA VAL A 41 18.80 -4.79 10.10
C VAL A 41 18.52 -3.55 10.93
N THR A 42 19.41 -3.23 11.85
CA THR A 42 19.41 -1.94 12.54
C THR A 42 20.59 -1.12 12.06
N VAL A 43 20.31 0.07 11.52
CA VAL A 43 21.32 1.04 11.08
C VAL A 43 21.25 2.25 12.00
N PRO A 44 22.17 2.38 12.98
CA PRO A 44 22.15 3.49 13.92
C PRO A 44 22.17 4.86 13.22
N GLY A 45 21.30 5.77 13.65
CA GLY A 45 21.19 7.12 13.09
C GLY A 45 20.46 7.20 11.75
N LEU A 46 19.91 6.10 11.24
CA LEU A 46 19.05 6.11 10.06
C LEU A 46 17.66 6.67 10.41
N LYS A 47 17.27 7.76 9.75
CA LYS A 47 15.94 8.38 9.92
C LYS A 47 14.90 7.62 9.11
N VAL A 48 13.67 7.52 9.63
CA VAL A 48 12.53 6.85 8.97
C VAL A 48 12.38 7.28 7.51
N GLN A 49 12.18 8.58 7.24
CA GLN A 49 11.98 9.06 5.87
C GLN A 49 13.18 8.76 4.95
N SER A 50 14.41 8.88 5.48
CA SER A 50 15.63 8.58 4.72
C SER A 50 15.69 7.09 4.36
N ALA A 51 15.33 6.20 5.29
CA ALA A 51 15.26 4.76 5.04
C ALA A 51 14.27 4.41 3.93
N LEU A 52 13.05 4.94 3.99
CA LEU A 52 12.00 4.66 3.00
C LEU A 52 12.38 5.17 1.61
N ASP A 53 12.96 6.37 1.55
CA ASP A 53 13.43 6.96 0.28
C ASP A 53 14.65 6.21 -0.29
N GLN A 54 15.52 5.66 0.56
CA GLN A 54 16.60 4.76 0.15
C GLN A 54 16.05 3.43 -0.36
N LEU A 55 15.11 2.80 0.35
CA LEU A 55 14.44 1.56 -0.09
C LEU A 55 13.77 1.74 -1.45
N ARG A 56 13.19 2.92 -1.70
CA ARG A 56 12.63 3.28 -2.99
C ARG A 56 13.69 3.30 -4.09
N LYS A 57 14.84 3.96 -3.86
CA LYS A 57 15.98 3.98 -4.79
C LYS A 57 16.49 2.57 -5.07
N ILE A 58 16.77 1.83 -4.01
CA ILE A 58 17.33 0.48 -4.05
C ILE A 58 16.38 -0.45 -4.81
N GLY A 59 15.09 -0.45 -4.46
CA GLY A 59 14.08 -1.26 -5.12
C GLY A 59 13.93 -0.93 -6.61
N GLY A 60 13.87 0.35 -6.96
CA GLY A 60 13.81 0.77 -8.37
C GLY A 60 15.04 0.34 -9.18
N ASP A 61 16.23 0.47 -8.61
CA ASP A 61 17.48 0.03 -9.26
C ASP A 61 17.52 -1.50 -9.44
N ASP A 62 17.01 -2.22 -8.44
CA ASP A 62 16.85 -3.68 -8.44
C ASP A 62 15.62 -4.14 -9.26
N LYS A 63 15.03 -3.24 -10.06
CA LYS A 63 13.94 -3.50 -11.03
C LYS A 63 12.60 -3.91 -10.40
N PHE A 64 12.38 -3.57 -9.14
CA PHE A 64 11.04 -3.55 -8.57
C PHE A 64 10.25 -2.35 -9.10
N GLU A 65 8.95 -2.51 -9.26
CA GLU A 65 8.04 -1.38 -9.40
C GLU A 65 7.96 -0.67 -8.04
N VAL A 66 8.40 0.58 -8.02
CA VAL A 66 8.23 1.47 -6.87
C VAL A 66 6.76 1.82 -6.72
N ALA A 67 6.18 1.43 -5.59
CA ALA A 67 4.78 1.66 -5.29
C ALA A 67 4.62 2.68 -4.15
N GLY A 68 3.54 2.55 -3.38
CA GLY A 68 3.18 3.44 -2.30
C GLY A 68 4.23 3.57 -1.20
N GLN A 69 4.16 4.67 -0.46
CA GLN A 69 4.97 4.93 0.72
C GLN A 69 4.09 5.65 1.75
N LEU A 70 4.06 5.20 3.00
CA LEU A 70 3.21 5.78 4.04
C LEU A 70 4.01 5.98 5.32
N VAL A 71 3.98 7.17 5.91
CA VAL A 71 4.66 7.47 7.18
C VAL A 71 3.65 7.77 8.28
N GLU A 72 3.67 6.97 9.34
CA GLU A 72 2.78 7.07 10.49
C GLU A 72 3.58 7.25 11.78
N GLY A 73 3.60 8.49 12.28
CA GLY A 73 4.35 8.84 13.48
C GLY A 73 5.83 8.51 13.35
N ASP A 74 6.29 7.60 14.20
CA ASP A 74 7.68 7.15 14.31
C ASP A 74 8.02 5.94 13.42
N THR A 75 7.11 5.57 12.52
CA THR A 75 7.25 4.43 11.62
C THR A 75 6.80 4.77 10.21
N GLY A 76 7.19 3.97 9.23
CA GLY A 76 6.57 4.03 7.92
C GLY A 76 6.94 2.85 7.04
N ASP A 77 6.23 2.72 5.94
CA ASP A 77 6.34 1.62 5.00
C ASP A 77 6.66 2.13 3.60
N GLN A 78 7.53 1.41 2.91
CA GLN A 78 7.76 1.51 1.48
C GLN A 78 7.31 0.21 0.81
N TYR A 79 6.44 0.32 -0.18
CA TYR A 79 5.95 -0.83 -0.93
C TYR A 79 6.69 -0.95 -2.26
N LEU A 80 7.09 -2.18 -2.59
CA LEU A 80 7.75 -2.54 -3.84
C LEU A 80 7.04 -3.74 -4.45
N ILE A 81 6.80 -3.72 -5.76
CA ILE A 81 6.05 -4.77 -6.45
C ILE A 81 6.96 -5.45 -7.47
N GLN A 82 7.04 -6.78 -7.41
CA GLN A 82 7.69 -7.59 -8.44
C GLN A 82 6.63 -8.26 -9.31
N ARG A 83 6.62 -7.93 -10.60
CA ARG A 83 5.71 -8.54 -11.60
C ARG A 83 6.44 -9.45 -12.58
N THR A 84 7.66 -9.10 -12.94
CA THR A 84 8.41 -9.78 -14.00
C THR A 84 8.63 -11.25 -13.66
N GLY A 85 8.19 -12.13 -14.56
CA GLY A 85 8.34 -13.58 -14.41
C GLY A 85 7.39 -14.22 -13.39
N LEU A 86 6.42 -13.48 -12.84
CA LEU A 86 5.49 -13.98 -11.84
C LEU A 86 4.03 -13.95 -12.35
N ARG A 87 3.30 -15.05 -12.11
CA ARG A 87 1.85 -15.12 -12.40
C ARG A 87 1.03 -14.21 -11.49
N VAL A 88 1.43 -14.13 -10.21
CA VAL A 88 0.83 -13.27 -9.20
C VAL A 88 1.90 -12.29 -8.73
N PRO A 89 1.67 -10.96 -8.78
CA PRO A 89 2.63 -9.99 -8.30
C PRO A 89 3.02 -10.24 -6.85
N LEU A 90 4.31 -10.19 -6.56
CA LEU A 90 4.82 -10.26 -5.19
C LEU A 90 4.98 -8.83 -4.65
N VAL A 91 4.52 -8.60 -3.42
CA VAL A 91 4.70 -7.32 -2.73
C VAL A 91 5.73 -7.48 -1.63
N LEU A 92 6.78 -6.68 -1.70
CA LEU A 92 7.78 -6.52 -0.65
C LEU A 92 7.47 -5.23 0.10
N VAL A 93 7.29 -5.34 1.42
CA VAL A 93 7.05 -4.20 2.30
C VAL A 93 8.30 -3.95 3.11
N GLY A 94 8.82 -2.73 3.03
CA GLY A 94 9.93 -2.28 3.85
C GLY A 94 9.47 -1.30 4.91
N THR A 95 9.50 -1.74 6.17
CA THR A 95 9.09 -0.95 7.34
C THR A 95 10.32 -0.37 8.03
N ALA A 96 10.33 0.94 8.24
CA ALA A 96 11.38 1.64 8.99
C ALA A 96 10.80 2.25 10.27
N ASP A 97 11.56 2.20 11.36
CA ASP A 97 11.17 2.82 12.64
C ASP A 97 12.21 3.85 13.14
N ARG A 98 11.83 4.63 14.15
CA ARG A 98 12.69 5.66 14.76
C ARG A 98 13.98 5.14 15.39
N THR A 99 14.12 3.83 15.63
CA THR A 99 15.35 3.24 16.17
C THR A 99 16.40 3.00 15.09
N GLY A 100 16.05 3.24 13.82
CA GLY A 100 16.88 2.93 12.66
C GLY A 100 16.78 1.46 12.25
N ARG A 101 15.81 0.72 12.79
CA ARG A 101 15.52 -0.64 12.34
C ARG A 101 14.72 -0.58 11.04
N VAL A 102 15.14 -1.41 10.08
CA VAL A 102 14.45 -1.60 8.81
C VAL A 102 14.17 -3.08 8.63
N THR A 103 12.89 -3.41 8.45
CA THR A 103 12.42 -4.77 8.20
C THR A 103 11.90 -4.85 6.77
N LEU A 104 12.35 -5.84 6.01
CA LEU A 104 11.71 -6.25 4.78
C LEU A 104 10.83 -7.47 5.05
N ALA A 105 9.62 -7.49 4.50
CA ALA A 105 8.71 -8.61 4.61
C ALA A 105 7.96 -8.84 3.29
N THR A 106 7.77 -10.11 2.92
CA THR A 106 6.93 -10.47 1.78
C THR A 106 6.19 -11.78 2.04
N LYS A 107 4.90 -11.80 1.74
CA LYS A 107 4.06 -13.00 1.84
C LYS A 107 3.79 -13.52 0.44
N LEU A 108 4.16 -14.78 0.20
CA LEU A 108 3.85 -15.47 -1.04
C LEU A 108 2.35 -15.74 -1.13
N ALA A 109 1.81 -15.65 -2.34
CA ALA A 109 0.49 -16.19 -2.62
C ALA A 109 0.50 -17.73 -2.48
N ARG A 110 -0.67 -18.31 -2.25
CA ARG A 110 -0.82 -19.77 -2.19
C ARG A 110 -0.32 -20.44 -3.47
N GLY A 111 0.56 -21.43 -3.33
CA GLY A 111 1.13 -22.15 -4.47
C GLY A 111 2.20 -21.37 -5.24
N GLN A 112 2.47 -20.12 -4.87
CA GLN A 112 3.67 -19.40 -5.30
C GLN A 112 4.86 -19.94 -4.50
N SER A 113 5.96 -20.23 -5.19
CA SER A 113 7.20 -20.66 -4.58
C SER A 113 8.31 -19.70 -4.98
N VAL A 114 9.07 -19.25 -3.99
CA VAL A 114 10.33 -18.54 -4.16
C VAL A 114 11.33 -19.30 -3.30
N GLU A 115 12.52 -19.55 -3.81
CA GLU A 115 13.54 -20.26 -3.03
C GLU A 115 13.95 -19.42 -1.81
N PRO A 116 13.97 -19.98 -0.58
CA PRO A 116 14.32 -19.21 0.61
C PRO A 116 15.72 -18.57 0.53
N ALA A 117 16.68 -19.24 -0.11
CA ALA A 117 18.03 -18.70 -0.32
C ALA A 117 18.01 -17.47 -1.25
N ALA A 118 17.22 -17.52 -2.33
CA ALA A 118 17.05 -16.38 -3.25
C ALA A 118 16.31 -15.21 -2.57
N ALA A 119 15.26 -15.48 -1.79
CA ALA A 119 14.55 -14.47 -1.01
C ALA A 119 15.49 -13.81 0.01
N LYS A 120 16.24 -14.60 0.76
CA LYS A 120 17.26 -14.14 1.70
C LYS A 120 18.30 -13.25 1.03
N GLN A 121 18.89 -13.72 -0.07
CA GLN A 121 19.90 -12.96 -0.82
C GLN A 121 19.34 -11.63 -1.32
N SER A 122 18.12 -11.62 -1.87
CA SER A 122 17.49 -10.40 -2.34
C SER A 122 17.23 -9.42 -1.19
N MET A 123 16.63 -9.88 -0.09
CA MET A 123 16.25 -9.01 1.03
C MET A 123 17.49 -8.47 1.76
N CYS A 124 18.48 -9.33 2.05
CA CYS A 124 19.71 -8.90 2.70
C CYS A 124 20.57 -8.02 1.77
N GLY A 125 20.59 -8.31 0.46
CA GLY A 125 21.28 -7.46 -0.51
C GLY A 125 20.70 -6.05 -0.60
N MET A 126 19.39 -5.89 -0.39
CA MET A 126 18.77 -4.56 -0.29
C MET A 126 19.09 -3.88 1.03
N LEU A 127 19.00 -4.59 2.15
CA LEU A 127 19.27 -4.03 3.49
C LEU A 127 20.74 -3.59 3.65
N ASP A 128 21.69 -4.31 3.06
CA ASP A 128 23.13 -3.99 3.11
C ASP A 128 23.48 -2.67 2.40
N LYS A 129 22.61 -2.22 1.48
CA LYS A 129 22.78 -0.94 0.76
C LYS A 129 22.35 0.27 1.58
N LEU A 130 21.61 0.08 2.69
CA LEU A 130 21.16 1.18 3.54
C LEU A 130 22.34 1.88 4.21
N LYS A 131 22.31 3.21 4.24
CA LYS A 131 23.32 4.06 4.87
C LYS A 131 22.65 5.09 5.78
N ALA A 132 23.29 5.42 6.90
CA ALA A 132 22.88 6.53 7.75
C ALA A 132 23.61 7.83 7.38
N GLY A 133 23.19 8.93 8.00
CA GLY A 133 23.83 10.24 7.84
C GLY A 133 23.75 10.80 6.42
N SER A 134 24.70 11.67 6.07
CA SER A 134 24.70 12.41 4.79
C SER A 134 24.76 11.51 3.56
N GLN A 135 25.47 10.38 3.63
CA GLN A 135 25.52 9.40 2.54
C GLN A 135 24.14 8.79 2.29
N GLY A 136 23.44 8.40 3.35
CA GLY A 136 22.07 7.91 3.26
C GLY A 136 21.10 8.95 2.71
N ASP A 137 21.20 10.18 3.20
CA ASP A 137 20.34 11.29 2.79
C ASP A 137 20.55 11.66 1.30
N ALA A 138 21.77 11.49 0.77
CA ALA A 138 22.05 11.64 -0.66
C ALA A 138 21.39 10.55 -1.51
N VAL A 139 21.45 9.28 -1.07
CA VAL A 139 20.76 8.16 -1.73
C VAL A 139 19.25 8.35 -1.67
N ALA A 140 18.71 8.79 -0.53
CA ALA A 140 17.30 9.13 -0.36
C ALA A 140 16.85 10.25 -1.32
N ALA A 141 17.66 11.31 -1.46
CA ALA A 141 17.38 12.40 -2.40
C ALA A 141 17.38 11.93 -3.86
N ALA A 142 18.34 11.06 -4.23
CA ALA A 142 18.34 10.43 -5.54
C ALA A 142 17.08 9.56 -5.75
N GLY A 143 16.63 8.86 -4.70
CA GLY A 143 15.39 8.09 -4.71
C GLY A 143 14.17 8.95 -4.99
N ARG A 144 14.05 10.11 -4.33
CA ARG A 144 12.96 11.08 -4.58
C ARG A 144 12.95 11.61 -6.01
N THR A 145 14.14 11.75 -6.61
CA THR A 145 14.30 12.33 -7.95
C THR A 145 14.06 11.30 -9.05
N GLN A 146 14.65 10.11 -8.92
CA GLN A 146 14.60 9.07 -9.97
C GLN A 146 13.30 8.26 -9.94
N TYR A 147 12.71 8.10 -8.76
CA TYR A 147 11.47 7.37 -8.55
C TYR A 147 10.50 8.24 -7.75
N PRO A 148 9.98 9.33 -8.35
CA PRO A 148 9.10 10.25 -7.65
C PRO A 148 7.77 9.59 -7.27
N MET A 149 7.24 9.95 -6.11
CA MET A 149 5.85 9.61 -5.79
C MET A 149 4.91 10.34 -6.75
N PRO A 150 3.72 9.77 -7.07
CA PRO A 150 2.73 10.46 -7.87
C PRO A 150 2.37 11.83 -7.28
N ALA A 151 2.25 12.83 -8.14
CA ALA A 151 1.78 14.17 -7.75
C ALA A 151 0.34 14.11 -7.21
N VAL A 152 -0.06 15.14 -6.47
CA VAL A 152 -1.44 15.27 -5.98
C VAL A 152 -2.39 15.31 -7.18
N GLU A 153 -3.38 14.42 -7.19
CA GLU A 153 -4.38 14.33 -8.25
C GLU A 153 -5.68 15.02 -7.82
N ALA A 154 -6.13 16.00 -8.61
CA ALA A 154 -7.42 16.64 -8.40
C ALA A 154 -8.54 15.82 -9.08
N VAL A 155 -9.56 15.43 -8.31
CA VAL A 155 -10.61 14.53 -8.81
C VAL A 155 -11.95 14.79 -8.12
N ALA A 156 -13.05 14.57 -8.84
CA ALA A 156 -14.39 14.61 -8.25
C ALA A 156 -14.67 13.30 -7.50
N ALA A 157 -15.34 13.37 -6.35
CA ALA A 157 -15.62 12.18 -5.53
C ALA A 157 -16.34 11.03 -6.29
N PRO A 158 -17.39 11.29 -7.11
CA PRO A 158 -18.05 10.22 -7.87
C PRO A 158 -17.11 9.54 -8.90
N ASP A 159 -16.19 10.30 -9.50
CA ASP A 159 -15.25 9.78 -10.50
C ASP A 159 -14.18 8.91 -9.85
N LEU A 160 -13.63 9.36 -8.71
CA LEU A 160 -12.70 8.57 -7.91
C LEU A 160 -13.36 7.27 -7.41
N SER A 161 -14.61 7.35 -6.95
CA SER A 161 -15.38 6.17 -6.51
C SER A 161 -15.56 5.16 -7.64
N LYS A 162 -15.93 5.63 -8.83
CA LYS A 162 -16.09 4.77 -10.00
C LYS A 162 -14.78 4.13 -10.43
N MET A 163 -13.68 4.90 -10.45
CA MET A 163 -12.34 4.41 -10.79
C MET A 163 -11.91 3.30 -9.84
N MET A 164 -12.02 3.56 -8.54
CA MET A 164 -11.51 2.66 -7.50
C MET A 164 -12.40 1.44 -7.31
N GLY A 165 -13.72 1.62 -7.42
CA GLY A 165 -14.66 0.51 -7.48
C GLY A 165 -14.41 -0.43 -8.67
N LYS A 166 -13.98 0.12 -9.82
CA LYS A 166 -13.57 -0.69 -10.97
C LYS A 166 -12.25 -1.43 -10.69
N GLU A 167 -11.22 -0.76 -10.20
CA GLU A 167 -9.93 -1.39 -9.86
C GLU A 167 -10.10 -2.54 -8.86
N VAL A 168 -10.93 -2.34 -7.82
CA VAL A 168 -11.26 -3.37 -6.85
C VAL A 168 -12.05 -4.51 -7.50
N LYS A 169 -13.06 -4.22 -8.32
CA LYS A 169 -13.85 -5.25 -9.00
C LYS A 169 -12.99 -6.10 -9.92
N ASP A 170 -12.09 -5.49 -10.69
CA ASP A 170 -11.18 -6.17 -11.59
C ASP A 170 -10.19 -7.05 -10.79
N THR A 171 -9.65 -6.55 -9.69
CA THR A 171 -8.78 -7.30 -8.77
C THR A 171 -9.51 -8.51 -8.18
N MET A 172 -10.77 -8.34 -7.76
CA MET A 172 -11.58 -9.43 -7.19
C MET A 172 -12.09 -10.42 -8.23
N ALA A 173 -12.24 -10.02 -9.49
CA ALA A 173 -12.59 -10.93 -10.57
C ALA A 173 -11.49 -11.98 -10.80
N LEU A 174 -10.22 -11.57 -10.71
CA LEU A 174 -9.07 -12.48 -10.74
C LEU A 174 -9.14 -13.49 -9.60
N TYR A 175 -9.41 -13.04 -8.37
CA TYR A 175 -9.60 -13.92 -7.21
C TYR A 175 -10.72 -14.94 -7.42
N ARG A 176 -11.92 -14.47 -7.81
CA ARG A 176 -13.10 -15.33 -7.99
C ARG A 176 -12.91 -16.36 -9.08
N SER A 177 -12.22 -16.02 -10.17
CA SER A 177 -11.92 -16.97 -11.25
C SER A 177 -11.00 -18.11 -10.78
N ALA A 178 -10.05 -17.83 -9.89
CA ALA A 178 -9.17 -18.83 -9.31
C ALA A 178 -9.89 -19.70 -8.25
N GLY A 179 -10.75 -19.08 -7.43
CA GLY A 179 -11.59 -19.78 -6.45
C GLY A 179 -12.60 -20.72 -7.10
N ALA A 180 -13.33 -20.28 -8.14
CA ALA A 180 -14.37 -21.07 -8.79
C ALA A 180 -13.86 -22.39 -9.41
N PHE A 181 -12.64 -22.42 -9.95
CA PHE A 181 -12.04 -23.66 -10.44
C PHE A 181 -11.66 -24.61 -9.30
N LYS A 182 -11.14 -24.07 -8.19
CA LYS A 182 -10.80 -24.85 -6.99
C LYS A 182 -12.07 -25.44 -6.36
N ASP A 183 -13.13 -24.65 -6.24
CA ASP A 183 -14.41 -25.09 -5.68
C ASP A 183 -15.07 -26.15 -6.57
N LEU A 184 -14.98 -25.99 -7.89
CA LEU A 184 -15.42 -27.01 -8.86
C LEU A 184 -14.64 -28.32 -8.73
N MET A 185 -13.33 -28.27 -8.47
CA MET A 185 -12.48 -29.46 -8.38
C MET A 185 -12.48 -30.13 -7.00
N LEU A 186 -12.70 -29.38 -5.92
CA LEU A 186 -12.53 -29.87 -4.55
C LEU A 186 -13.84 -29.92 -3.75
N GLY A 187 -14.94 -29.35 -4.25
CA GLY A 187 -16.27 -29.49 -3.65
C GLY A 187 -16.43 -28.86 -2.25
N THR A 188 -15.56 -27.94 -1.86
CA THR A 188 -15.55 -27.35 -0.51
C THR A 188 -16.07 -25.91 -0.49
N ASN A 189 -16.95 -25.58 0.45
CA ASN A 189 -17.37 -24.19 0.73
C ASN A 189 -16.67 -23.65 1.98
N THR A 190 -15.75 -22.69 1.77
CA THR A 190 -15.24 -21.65 2.69
C THR A 190 -14.66 -22.05 4.06
N ASN A 191 -13.36 -21.78 4.25
CA ASN A 191 -12.66 -21.75 5.54
C ASN A 191 -11.77 -20.50 5.65
N LYS A 192 -11.23 -20.21 6.85
CA LYS A 192 -10.29 -19.08 7.16
C LYS A 192 -9.19 -18.84 6.10
N GLU A 193 -8.82 -19.87 5.35
CA GLU A 193 -7.94 -19.83 4.17
C GLU A 193 -8.34 -18.78 3.13
N ASP A 194 -9.64 -18.57 2.88
CA ASP A 194 -10.12 -17.56 1.91
C ASP A 194 -9.77 -16.13 2.29
N LYS A 195 -9.69 -15.82 3.60
CA LYS A 195 -9.35 -14.47 4.05
C LYS A 195 -7.87 -14.14 3.82
N GLY A 196 -6.99 -15.12 3.98
CA GLY A 196 -5.56 -14.97 3.71
C GLY A 196 -5.24 -14.86 2.22
N ASP A 197 -5.95 -15.62 1.38
CA ASP A 197 -5.78 -15.57 -0.07
C ASP A 197 -6.37 -14.27 -0.67
N ARG A 198 -7.48 -13.77 -0.12
CA ARG A 198 -8.03 -12.44 -0.47
C ARG A 198 -7.07 -11.31 -0.12
N SER A 199 -6.53 -11.29 1.10
CA SER A 199 -5.62 -10.21 1.51
C SER A 199 -4.34 -10.19 0.69
N ALA A 200 -3.78 -11.36 0.36
CA ALA A 200 -2.63 -11.47 -0.54
C ALA A 200 -2.94 -10.98 -1.97
N THR A 201 -4.14 -11.28 -2.49
CA THR A 201 -4.58 -10.83 -3.82
C THR A 201 -4.83 -9.33 -3.89
N PHE A 202 -5.27 -8.74 -2.77
CA PHE A 202 -5.56 -7.31 -2.67
C PHE A 202 -4.31 -6.46 -2.40
N LEU A 203 -3.25 -7.07 -1.86
CA LEU A 203 -2.03 -6.38 -1.45
C LEU A 203 -1.34 -5.58 -2.58
N PRO A 204 -1.24 -6.05 -3.84
CA PRO A 204 -0.70 -5.25 -4.93
C PRO A 204 -1.53 -3.99 -5.24
N LEU A 205 -2.86 -4.08 -5.11
CA LEU A 205 -3.74 -2.93 -5.29
C LEU A 205 -3.53 -1.92 -4.16
N TYR A 206 -3.53 -2.38 -2.92
CA TYR A 206 -3.22 -1.53 -1.77
C TYR A 206 -1.85 -0.85 -1.94
N ALA A 207 -0.80 -1.63 -2.22
CA ALA A 207 0.56 -1.15 -2.45
C ALA A 207 0.62 -0.09 -3.55
N LYS A 208 -0.13 -0.24 -4.64
CA LYS A 208 -0.15 0.73 -5.75
C LYS A 208 -0.62 2.12 -5.32
N TYR A 209 -1.56 2.21 -4.37
CA TYR A 209 -2.30 3.44 -4.07
C TYR A 209 -2.03 4.02 -2.67
N VAL A 210 -1.59 3.22 -1.70
CA VAL A 210 -1.26 3.73 -0.36
C VAL A 210 -0.23 4.87 -0.45
N GLY A 211 -0.42 5.92 0.34
CA GLY A 211 0.44 7.10 0.31
C GLY A 211 0.21 8.06 -0.84
N ARG A 212 -0.64 7.71 -1.82
CA ARG A 212 -1.02 8.67 -2.88
C ARG A 212 -1.91 9.75 -2.30
N ARG A 213 -1.74 10.96 -2.82
CA ARG A 213 -2.48 12.13 -2.39
C ARG A 213 -3.50 12.53 -3.44
N TYR A 214 -4.71 12.84 -2.99
CA TYR A 214 -5.78 13.34 -3.84
C TYR A 214 -6.35 14.62 -3.25
N GLN A 215 -6.66 15.57 -4.14
CA GLN A 215 -7.50 16.72 -3.85
C GLN A 215 -8.90 16.40 -4.37
N ILE A 216 -9.79 16.01 -3.46
CA ILE A 216 -11.13 15.53 -3.78
C ILE A 216 -12.12 16.68 -3.66
N ASP A 217 -12.84 16.96 -4.74
CA ASP A 217 -14.00 17.86 -4.74
C ASP A 217 -15.29 17.04 -4.72
N GLY A 218 -16.14 17.28 -3.73
CA GLY A 218 -17.39 16.55 -3.63
C GLY A 218 -18.34 17.08 -2.57
N GLN A 219 -19.58 16.62 -2.67
CA GLN A 219 -20.59 16.88 -1.67
C GLN A 219 -20.44 15.90 -0.50
N ILE A 220 -20.62 16.38 0.72
CA ILE A 220 -20.59 15.55 1.94
C ILE A 220 -21.86 14.71 2.01
N TYR A 221 -21.71 13.40 2.20
CA TYR A 221 -22.81 12.47 2.45
C TYR A 221 -23.11 12.34 3.95
N THR A 222 -22.09 12.07 4.76
CA THR A 222 -22.22 11.94 6.22
C THR A 222 -21.05 12.61 6.92
N VAL A 223 -21.32 13.26 8.06
CA VAL A 223 -20.29 13.78 8.98
C VAL A 223 -20.24 12.90 10.23
N ASN A 224 -19.12 12.23 10.45
CA ASN A 224 -18.92 11.29 11.56
C ASN A 224 -17.97 11.92 12.59
N SER A 225 -18.52 12.60 13.59
CA SER A 225 -17.71 13.13 14.70
C SER A 225 -17.28 12.03 15.65
N ASN A 226 -15.98 11.93 15.97
CA ASN A 226 -15.50 10.92 16.90
C ASN A 226 -15.42 11.46 18.34
N ARG A 227 -16.59 11.68 18.97
CA ARG A 227 -16.68 12.26 20.33
C ARG A 227 -16.15 11.35 21.45
N TYR A 228 -15.90 10.08 21.14
CA TYR A 228 -15.46 9.07 22.09
C TYR A 228 -14.05 8.54 21.80
N SER A 229 -13.33 9.13 20.83
CA SER A 229 -11.97 8.70 20.53
C SER A 229 -11.04 9.04 21.68
N THR A 230 -10.26 8.04 22.11
CA THR A 230 -9.12 8.24 23.01
C THR A 230 -7.82 8.49 22.25
N LYS A 231 -7.86 8.44 20.91
CA LYS A 231 -6.69 8.70 20.07
C LYS A 231 -6.43 10.20 19.99
N PRO A 232 -5.24 10.69 20.44
CA PRO A 232 -4.91 12.10 20.32
C PRO A 232 -4.95 12.56 18.85
N GLY A 233 -5.70 13.63 18.58
CA GLY A 233 -5.81 14.22 17.24
C GLY A 233 -6.89 13.63 16.34
N ASP A 234 -7.66 12.65 16.80
CA ASP A 234 -8.81 12.11 16.06
C ASP A 234 -10.05 13.00 16.26
N ILE A 235 -10.35 13.84 15.26
CA ILE A 235 -11.48 14.78 15.31
C ILE A 235 -12.75 14.14 14.74
N GLY A 236 -12.60 13.28 13.75
CA GLY A 236 -13.71 12.71 12.99
C GLY A 236 -13.40 12.59 11.51
N SER A 237 -14.43 12.19 10.77
CA SER A 237 -14.32 11.91 9.34
C SER A 237 -15.59 12.28 8.59
N ILE A 238 -15.47 12.51 7.29
CA ILE A 238 -16.62 12.59 6.38
C ILE A 238 -16.61 11.41 5.42
N ASN A 239 -17.80 11.07 4.91
CA ASN A 239 -17.91 10.29 3.68
C ASN A 239 -18.42 11.20 2.57
N TYR A 240 -17.83 11.08 1.38
CA TYR A 240 -18.34 11.78 0.21
C TYR A 240 -19.59 11.12 -0.37
N LEU A 241 -20.42 11.95 -0.98
CA LEU A 241 -21.49 11.53 -1.86
C LEU A 241 -20.90 11.14 -3.21
N VAL A 242 -20.96 9.86 -3.52
CA VAL A 242 -20.35 9.22 -4.69
C VAL A 242 -21.37 8.67 -5.68
N THR A 243 -22.66 8.78 -5.37
CA THR A 243 -23.74 8.42 -6.30
C THR A 243 -23.59 9.16 -7.63
N PRO A 244 -23.47 8.46 -8.76
CA PRO A 244 -23.25 9.09 -10.05
C PRO A 244 -24.47 9.86 -10.52
N THR A 245 -24.24 10.97 -11.22
CA THR A 245 -25.27 11.66 -12.01
C THR A 245 -25.49 10.91 -13.32
N ARG A 246 -26.75 10.72 -13.74
CA ARG A 246 -27.09 10.03 -15.00
C ARG A 246 -27.95 10.91 -15.91
N GLY A 247 -27.84 10.67 -17.22
CA GLY A 247 -28.63 11.32 -18.26
C GLY A 247 -28.12 12.69 -18.73
N LEU A 248 -28.70 13.20 -19.82
CA LEU A 248 -28.32 14.48 -20.46
C LEU A 248 -28.44 15.68 -19.50
N LEU A 249 -29.37 15.60 -18.54
CA LEU A 249 -29.63 16.62 -17.52
C LEU A 249 -28.82 16.43 -16.23
N ARG A 250 -27.90 15.44 -16.18
CA ARG A 250 -27.07 15.13 -15.01
C ARG A 250 -27.85 14.99 -13.70
N VAL A 251 -29.03 14.37 -13.74
CA VAL A 251 -29.85 14.14 -12.55
C VAL A 251 -29.17 13.08 -11.67
N ARG A 252 -28.94 13.40 -10.39
CA ARG A 252 -28.33 12.48 -9.43
C ARG A 252 -29.33 11.36 -9.08
N GLN A 253 -28.85 10.11 -9.04
CA GLN A 253 -29.68 9.03 -8.50
C GLN A 253 -29.91 9.24 -7.01
N ASN A 254 -30.96 8.62 -6.45
CA ASN A 254 -31.30 8.76 -5.04
C ASN A 254 -30.08 8.40 -4.16
N ASP A 255 -29.74 9.30 -3.24
CA ASP A 255 -28.58 9.17 -2.36
C ASP A 255 -28.70 7.98 -1.38
N THR A 256 -29.90 7.40 -1.26
CA THR A 256 -30.11 6.09 -0.59
C THR A 256 -29.26 4.96 -1.18
N PHE A 257 -28.81 5.10 -2.43
CA PHE A 257 -27.94 4.13 -3.10
C PHE A 257 -26.45 4.45 -2.97
N ASN A 258 -26.07 5.50 -2.22
CA ASN A 258 -24.66 5.90 -2.10
C ASN A 258 -23.78 4.74 -1.62
N ASN A 259 -24.26 4.01 -0.60
CA ASN A 259 -23.56 2.88 0.00
C ASN A 259 -23.43 1.65 -0.92
N ASN A 260 -24.06 1.65 -2.10
CA ASN A 260 -23.85 0.62 -3.11
C ASN A 260 -22.64 0.91 -4.01
N ASN A 261 -22.07 2.11 -3.91
CA ASN A 261 -20.87 2.52 -4.64
C ASN A 261 -19.65 2.42 -3.73
N TYR A 262 -18.46 2.55 -4.33
CA TYR A 262 -17.21 2.52 -3.59
C TYR A 262 -17.08 3.78 -2.72
N THR A 263 -17.06 3.60 -1.41
CA THR A 263 -17.10 4.71 -0.45
C THR A 263 -15.74 5.41 -0.36
N ILE A 264 -15.77 6.74 -0.29
CA ILE A 264 -14.56 7.55 -0.06
C ILE A 264 -14.72 8.25 1.28
N ARG A 265 -13.85 7.89 2.23
CA ARG A 265 -13.80 8.46 3.57
C ARG A 265 -12.60 9.38 3.72
N CYS A 266 -12.80 10.52 4.36
CA CYS A 266 -11.74 11.47 4.70
C CYS A 266 -11.65 11.64 6.22
N GLU A 267 -10.55 11.21 6.83
CA GLU A 267 -10.22 11.43 8.25
C GLU A 267 -9.39 12.70 8.38
N PHE A 268 -9.88 13.66 9.19
CA PHE A 268 -9.30 14.99 9.27
C PHE A 268 -7.98 15.02 10.05
N ALA A 269 -7.05 15.86 9.61
CA ALA A 269 -5.85 16.17 10.39
C ALA A 269 -6.23 16.92 11.68
N SER A 270 -5.50 16.68 12.77
CA SER A 270 -5.78 17.22 14.11
C SER A 270 -5.86 18.76 14.19
N ASP A 271 -5.24 19.46 13.26
CA ASP A 271 -5.25 20.92 13.16
C ASP A 271 -6.45 21.47 12.36
N GLN A 272 -7.31 20.61 11.83
CA GLN A 272 -8.53 20.98 11.10
C GLN A 272 -9.79 20.94 11.98
N ALA A 273 -9.65 20.85 13.30
CA ALA A 273 -10.79 20.70 14.22
C ALA A 273 -11.85 21.80 14.04
N ALA A 274 -11.42 23.06 13.94
CA ALA A 274 -12.32 24.19 13.76
C ALA A 274 -13.05 24.17 12.39
N ASN A 275 -12.38 23.72 11.33
CA ASN A 275 -13.01 23.58 10.02
C ASN A 275 -14.03 22.44 10.04
N PHE A 276 -13.67 21.30 10.63
CA PHE A 276 -14.52 20.12 10.71
C PHE A 276 -15.84 20.38 11.45
N THR A 277 -15.82 21.15 12.55
CA THR A 277 -17.05 21.45 13.31
C THR A 277 -18.06 22.29 12.54
N MET A 278 -17.65 22.97 11.48
CA MET A 278 -18.53 23.76 10.62
C MET A 278 -19.19 22.95 9.50
N LEU A 279 -18.66 21.76 9.19
CA LEU A 279 -19.13 20.94 8.09
C LEU A 279 -20.48 20.29 8.40
N ARG A 280 -21.35 20.26 7.38
CA ARG A 280 -22.67 19.63 7.45
C ARG A 280 -22.84 18.66 6.29
N GLU A 281 -23.76 17.72 6.45
CA GLU A 281 -24.22 16.92 5.32
C GLU A 281 -24.72 17.85 4.21
N ARG A 282 -24.46 17.47 2.96
CA ARG A 282 -24.78 18.25 1.74
C ARG A 282 -23.91 19.47 1.48
N ASP A 283 -23.01 19.85 2.37
CA ASP A 283 -22.00 20.86 2.03
C ASP A 283 -21.07 20.35 0.94
N TRP A 284 -20.54 21.26 0.14
CA TRP A 284 -19.45 20.96 -0.78
C TRP A 284 -18.12 21.19 -0.06
N ALA A 285 -17.24 20.21 -0.17
CA ALA A 285 -15.91 20.28 0.42
C ALA A 285 -14.88 19.87 -0.64
N LYS A 286 -13.80 20.64 -0.68
CA LYS A 286 -12.61 20.32 -1.46
C LYS A 286 -11.50 19.98 -0.48
N LEU A 287 -11.25 18.69 -0.27
CA LEU A 287 -10.28 18.23 0.71
C LEU A 287 -9.10 17.54 0.05
N GLU A 288 -7.90 17.85 0.51
CA GLU A 288 -6.69 17.12 0.17
C GLU A 288 -6.35 16.13 1.28
N GLY A 289 -6.08 14.88 0.92
CA GLY A 289 -5.70 13.83 1.85
C GLY A 289 -4.78 12.80 1.23
N GLU A 290 -4.29 11.87 2.05
CA GLU A 290 -3.39 10.80 1.64
C GLU A 290 -4.05 9.44 1.90
N ILE A 291 -4.03 8.53 0.93
CA ILE A 291 -4.63 7.19 1.10
C ILE A 291 -3.88 6.41 2.18
N SER A 292 -4.58 6.00 3.24
CA SER A 292 -4.08 5.13 4.31
C SER A 292 -4.63 3.71 4.24
N SER A 293 -5.86 3.55 3.74
CA SER A 293 -6.53 2.26 3.63
C SER A 293 -7.31 2.13 2.32
N ILE A 294 -7.31 0.92 1.78
CA ILE A 294 -8.17 0.49 0.68
C ILE A 294 -8.74 -0.85 1.08
N GLU A 295 -10.06 -0.95 1.00
CA GLU A 295 -10.84 -2.14 1.28
C GLU A 295 -11.72 -2.44 0.06
N GLU A 296 -12.51 -3.52 0.15
CA GLU A 296 -13.33 -3.99 -0.97
C GLU A 296 -14.47 -3.04 -1.35
N SER A 297 -14.97 -2.24 -0.40
CA SER A 297 -16.10 -1.33 -0.60
C SER A 297 -15.78 0.11 -0.25
N SER A 298 -14.59 0.39 0.26
CA SER A 298 -14.23 1.72 0.77
C SER A 298 -12.75 1.99 0.63
N MET A 299 -12.40 3.28 0.58
CA MET A 299 -11.06 3.76 0.87
C MET A 299 -11.12 4.84 1.95
N THR A 300 -10.00 4.98 2.65
CA THR A 300 -9.80 6.03 3.64
C THR A 300 -8.59 6.88 3.25
N LEU A 301 -8.82 8.18 3.18
CA LEU A 301 -7.77 9.19 3.17
C LEU A 301 -7.59 9.71 4.58
N ARG A 302 -6.35 9.79 5.04
CA ARG A 302 -5.97 10.40 6.32
C ARG A 302 -5.44 11.81 6.10
N ASN A 303 -5.26 12.52 7.22
CA ASN A 303 -4.71 13.87 7.27
C ASN A 303 -5.44 14.84 6.32
N CYS A 304 -6.76 14.66 6.18
CA CYS A 304 -7.57 15.46 5.29
C CYS A 304 -7.60 16.92 5.74
N ARG A 305 -7.38 17.83 4.79
CA ARG A 305 -7.31 19.28 4.99
C ARG A 305 -8.14 19.99 3.95
N GLN A 306 -8.71 21.13 4.32
CA GLN A 306 -9.33 22.01 3.34
C GLN A 306 -8.27 22.43 2.32
N ALA A 307 -8.50 22.13 1.05
CA ALA A 307 -7.61 22.55 -0.01
C ALA A 307 -7.94 24.00 -0.40
N SER A 308 -6.88 24.79 -0.65
CA SER A 308 -6.95 26.14 -1.20
C SER A 308 -7.42 26.16 -2.65
#